data_AF-A0AAD9JSR6-F1
#
_entry.id   AF-A0AAD9JSR6-F1
#
_cell.length_a   1.000
_cell.length_b   1.000
_cell.length_c   1.000
_cell.angle_alpha   90.00
_cell.angle_beta   90.00
_cell.angle_gamma   90.00
#
_symmetry.space_group_name_H-M   'P 1'
#
loop_
_entity.id
_entity.type
_entity.pdbx_description
1 polymer ?
#
loop_
_entity_poly.entity_id
_entity_poly.type
_entity_poly.pdbx_seq_one_letter_code
_entity_poly.pdbx_strand_id
1 'polypeptide(L)'
;MDGTTEKSETGVSGTSKAIDGLTDGTQYTVVVKAVIGGKSSAEATGTFYTIPNAPSNVGVTTVAVNSVTVTWTASSTAGVSYTVTLKKMDGTTEKSETVVSGTSKAI
;
A
#
# COMPACT_ATOMS: atom_id res chain seq x y z
N MET A 1 29.13 43.02 -2.35
CA MET A 1 28.40 43.84 -1.37
C MET A 1 27.36 44.60 -2.18
N ASP A 2 26.07 44.41 -2.08
CA ASP A 2 25.16 43.62 -1.23
C ASP A 2 23.94 43.35 -2.12
N GLY A 3 23.27 42.22 -2.08
CA GLY A 3 22.26 41.95 -1.06
C GLY A 3 20.95 41.57 -1.76
N THR A 4 20.55 40.32 -1.56
CA THR A 4 19.18 39.89 -1.29
C THR A 4 18.10 40.05 -2.37
N THR A 5 17.69 38.90 -2.93
CA THR A 5 16.25 38.62 -3.03
C THR A 5 16.00 37.23 -2.46
N GLU A 6 15.89 37.16 -1.13
CA GLU A 6 15.22 36.05 -0.47
C GLU A 6 13.74 36.14 -0.84
N LYS A 7 13.25 35.15 -1.59
CA LYS A 7 11.83 35.00 -1.87
C LYS A 7 11.14 34.60 -0.56
N SER A 8 10.70 35.60 0.18
CA SER A 8 9.79 35.41 1.32
C SER A 8 8.42 35.03 0.75
N GLU A 9 8.10 33.74 0.76
CA GLU A 9 6.73 33.27 0.52
C GLU A 9 5.98 33.26 1.86
N THR A 10 5.42 34.43 2.17
CA THR A 10 4.39 34.60 3.20
C THR A 10 3.12 33.88 2.77
N GLY A 11 2.68 32.90 3.57
CA GLY A 11 1.36 32.29 3.50
C GLY A 11 1.33 30.91 2.84
N VAL A 12 1.88 29.87 3.47
CA VAL A 12 1.58 28.49 3.07
C VAL A 12 0.15 28.17 3.51
N SER A 13 -0.84 28.45 2.67
CA SER A 13 -2.26 28.11 2.88
C SER A 13 -2.58 26.68 2.43
N GLY A 14 -1.61 25.76 2.57
CA GLY A 14 -1.74 24.38 2.15
C GLY A 14 -2.03 23.48 3.34
N THR A 15 -3.18 22.80 3.34
CA THR A 15 -3.51 21.74 4.30
C THR A 15 -3.20 20.35 3.77
N SER A 16 -2.48 20.25 2.64
CA SER A 16 -2.14 19.00 1.96
C SER A 16 -0.78 19.06 1.26
N LYS A 17 -0.13 17.89 1.13
CA LYS A 17 1.13 17.70 0.40
C LYS A 17 1.19 16.27 -0.13
N ALA A 18 1.52 16.10 -1.41
CA ALA A 18 1.85 14.80 -1.97
C ALA A 18 3.29 14.41 -1.61
N ILE A 19 3.49 13.15 -1.22
CA ILE A 19 4.79 12.55 -0.93
C ILE A 19 4.90 11.29 -1.79
N ASP A 20 5.82 11.33 -2.74
CA ASP A 20 6.07 10.24 -3.70
C ASP A 20 7.37 9.51 -3.39
N GLY A 21 7.63 8.39 -4.08
CA GLY A 21 8.87 7.62 -3.93
C GLY A 21 8.97 6.80 -2.64
N LEU A 22 7.83 6.45 -2.05
CA LEU A 22 7.76 5.56 -0.89
C LEU A 22 7.93 4.10 -1.32
N THR A 23 8.50 3.28 -0.42
CA THR A 23 8.62 1.82 -0.59
C THR A 23 7.26 1.17 -0.43
N ASP A 24 6.93 0.18 -1.26
CA ASP A 24 5.69 -0.61 -1.21
C ASP A 24 5.57 -1.45 0.06
N GLY A 25 4.33 -1.69 0.50
CA GLY A 25 4.00 -2.47 1.72
C GLY A 25 4.68 -2.04 3.01
N THR A 26 5.18 -0.81 3.08
CA THR A 26 5.96 -0.30 4.20
C THR A 26 5.10 0.60 5.07
N GLN A 27 5.21 0.43 6.39
CA GLN A 27 4.56 1.32 7.34
C GLN A 27 5.30 2.64 7.45
N TYR A 28 4.58 3.74 7.34
CA TYR A 28 5.09 5.09 7.56
C TYR A 28 4.32 5.80 8.67
N THR A 29 5.02 6.70 9.37
CA THR A 29 4.44 7.66 10.30
C THR A 29 4.69 9.06 9.77
N VAL A 30 3.61 9.80 9.52
CA VAL A 30 3.67 11.22 9.14
C VAL A 30 3.55 12.05 10.40
N VAL A 31 4.38 13.08 10.51
CA VAL A 31 4.39 14.04 11.61
C VAL A 31 4.23 15.44 11.04
N VAL A 32 3.26 16.20 11.54
CA VAL A 32 2.97 17.57 11.11
C VAL A 32 2.99 18.50 12.32
N LYS A 33 3.62 19.67 12.18
CA LYS A 33 3.66 20.73 13.19
C LYS A 33 3.46 22.10 12.54
N ALA A 34 2.77 23.00 13.24
CA ALA A 34 2.73 24.41 12.86
C ALA A 34 4.01 25.10 13.32
N VAL A 35 4.59 25.97 12.48
CA VAL A 35 5.82 26.71 12.80
C VAL A 35 5.58 28.20 12.56
N ILE A 36 5.96 29.04 13.53
CA ILE A 36 5.91 30.50 13.42
C ILE A 36 7.10 31.12 14.15
N GLY A 37 7.89 31.96 13.46
CA GLY A 37 8.99 32.71 14.07
C GLY A 37 9.95 31.86 14.92
N GLY A 38 10.31 30.66 14.45
CA GLY A 38 11.18 29.72 15.18
C GLY A 38 10.49 28.92 16.30
N LYS A 39 9.22 29.18 16.62
CA LYS A 39 8.41 28.39 17.55
C LYS A 39 7.65 27.30 16.79
N SER A 40 7.45 26.14 17.42
CA SER A 40 6.65 25.03 16.87
C SER A 40 5.49 24.66 17.79
N SER A 41 4.37 24.22 17.23
CA SER A 41 3.30 23.57 17.99
C SER A 41 3.71 22.17 18.46
N ALA A 42 2.85 21.52 19.24
CA ALA A 42 2.87 20.06 19.39
C ALA A 42 2.69 19.35 18.03
N GLU A 43 3.15 18.11 17.97
CA GLU A 43 3.07 17.26 16.78
C GLU A 43 1.70 16.61 16.64
N ALA A 44 1.21 16.56 15.40
CA ALA A 44 0.10 15.71 14.99
C ALA A 44 0.66 14.56 14.16
N THR A 45 0.26 13.32 14.46
CA THR A 45 0.80 12.12 13.81
C THR A 45 -0.28 11.28 13.14
N GLY A 46 0.05 10.67 12.00
CA GLY A 46 -0.79 9.66 11.34
C GLY A 46 0.05 8.51 10.81
N THR A 47 -0.44 7.28 10.93
CA THR A 47 0.26 6.08 10.45
C THR A 47 -0.52 5.43 9.31
N PHE A 48 0.21 4.89 8.34
CA PHE A 48 -0.37 4.15 7.22
C PHE A 48 0.63 3.14 6.66
N TYR A 49 0.13 2.19 5.86
CA TYR A 49 0.95 1.34 5.00
C TYR A 49 0.81 1.79 3.56
N THR A 50 1.90 1.82 2.83
CA THR A 50 1.82 1.85 1.36
C THR A 50 1.23 0.54 0.85
N ILE A 51 0.60 0.61 -0.33
CA ILE A 51 -0.04 -0.55 -0.95
C ILE A 51 1.07 -1.52 -1.40
N PRO A 52 0.97 -2.83 -1.09
CA PRO A 52 1.88 -3.84 -1.62
C PRO A 52 1.78 -3.95 -3.15
N ASN A 53 2.86 -4.36 -3.79
CA ASN A 53 2.82 -4.74 -5.19
C ASN A 53 1.89 -5.95 -5.40
N ALA A 54 1.08 -5.92 -6.45
CA ALA A 54 0.16 -7.01 -6.75
C ALA A 54 0.93 -8.29 -7.15
N PRO A 55 0.44 -9.49 -6.80
CA PRO A 55 0.92 -10.70 -7.44
C PRO A 55 0.66 -10.67 -8.94
N SER A 56 1.46 -11.41 -9.72
CA SER A 56 1.35 -11.45 -11.19
C SER A 56 1.24 -12.89 -11.71
N ASN A 57 1.02 -13.06 -13.01
CA ASN A 57 0.96 -14.37 -13.68
C ASN A 57 0.01 -15.37 -13.00
N VAL A 58 -1.22 -14.93 -12.71
CA VAL A 58 -2.25 -15.82 -12.16
C VAL A 58 -2.59 -16.88 -13.20
N GLY A 59 -2.46 -18.14 -12.82
CA GLY A 59 -2.69 -19.30 -13.67
C GLY A 59 -3.52 -20.35 -12.95
N VAL A 60 -4.19 -21.18 -13.74
CA VAL A 60 -4.91 -22.37 -13.27
C VAL A 60 -4.13 -23.59 -13.74
N THR A 61 -3.71 -24.45 -12.81
CA THR A 61 -2.85 -25.60 -13.14
C THR A 61 -3.61 -26.92 -13.17
N THR A 62 -4.58 -27.09 -12.27
CA THR A 62 -5.34 -28.33 -12.14
C THR A 62 -6.82 -28.01 -12.08
N VAL A 63 -7.62 -28.68 -12.90
CA VAL A 63 -9.08 -28.60 -12.91
C VAL A 63 -9.64 -30.00 -12.76
N ALA A 64 -10.43 -30.23 -11.73
CA ALA A 64 -11.15 -31.47 -11.49
C ALA A 64 -12.66 -31.19 -11.33
N VAL A 65 -13.45 -32.25 -11.10
CA VAL A 65 -14.92 -32.15 -11.01
C VAL A 65 -15.39 -31.13 -9.96
N ASN A 66 -14.63 -30.96 -8.87
CA ASN A 66 -15.00 -30.11 -7.74
C ASN A 66 -13.83 -29.36 -7.09
N SER A 67 -12.68 -29.26 -7.78
CA SER A 67 -11.50 -28.58 -7.24
C SER A 67 -10.68 -27.90 -8.34
N VAL A 68 -9.97 -26.86 -7.93
CA VAL A 68 -9.11 -26.09 -8.83
C VAL A 68 -7.84 -25.66 -8.11
N THR A 69 -6.70 -25.84 -8.75
CA THR A 69 -5.43 -25.30 -8.24
C THR A 69 -5.07 -24.04 -9.01
N VAL A 70 -4.85 -22.97 -8.25
CA VAL A 70 -4.46 -21.65 -8.77
C VAL A 70 -3.04 -21.35 -8.31
N THR A 71 -2.23 -20.82 -9.21
CA THR A 71 -0.85 -20.40 -8.96
C THR A 71 -0.67 -18.94 -9.36
N TRP A 72 0.27 -18.25 -8.72
CA TRP A 72 0.66 -16.89 -9.06
C TRP A 72 2.14 -16.68 -8.78
N THR A 73 2.73 -15.67 -9.42
CA THR A 73 4.02 -15.13 -9.04
C THR A 73 3.84 -14.26 -7.79
N ALA A 74 4.66 -14.48 -6.78
CA ALA A 74 4.62 -13.75 -5.52
C ALA A 74 4.80 -12.23 -5.72
N SER A 75 4.22 -11.45 -4.82
CA SER A 75 4.51 -10.02 -4.72
C SER A 75 6.01 -9.79 -4.46
N SER A 76 6.56 -8.72 -5.01
CA SER A 76 7.89 -8.23 -4.64
C SER A 76 7.92 -7.66 -3.21
N THR A 77 6.77 -7.31 -2.65
CA THR A 77 6.64 -6.86 -1.27
C THR A 77 6.81 -8.04 -0.31
N ALA A 78 7.74 -7.91 0.63
CA ALA A 78 7.94 -8.91 1.67
C ALA A 78 6.79 -8.95 2.69
N GLY A 79 6.54 -10.10 3.31
CA GLY A 79 5.60 -10.23 4.43
C GLY A 79 4.12 -10.12 4.06
N VAL A 80 3.77 -10.21 2.77
CA VAL A 80 2.38 -10.17 2.33
C VAL A 80 1.65 -11.50 2.55
N SER A 81 0.33 -11.39 2.72
CA SER A 81 -0.64 -12.47 2.59
C SER A 81 -1.48 -12.27 1.32
N TYR A 82 -2.06 -13.35 0.82
CA TYR A 82 -2.88 -13.34 -0.40
C TYR A 82 -4.30 -13.75 -0.05
N THR A 83 -5.28 -13.03 -0.57
CA THR A 83 -6.69 -13.47 -0.54
C THR A 83 -7.07 -13.98 -1.91
N VAL A 84 -7.46 -15.26 -2.00
CA VAL A 84 -7.90 -15.92 -3.23
C VAL A 84 -9.42 -16.04 -3.19
N THR A 85 -10.10 -15.36 -4.10
CA THR A 85 -11.57 -15.38 -4.20
C THR A 85 -12.00 -16.07 -5.49
N LEU A 86 -12.71 -17.18 -5.37
CA LEU A 86 -13.36 -17.88 -6.47
C LEU A 86 -14.78 -17.34 -6.64
N LYS A 87 -15.11 -16.89 -7.86
CA LYS A 87 -16.44 -16.39 -8.22
C LYS A 87 -17.05 -17.21 -9.35
N LYS A 88 -18.37 -17.41 -9.29
CA LYS A 88 -19.19 -17.93 -10.38
C LYS A 88 -19.39 -16.84 -11.45
N MET A 89 -19.86 -17.25 -12.64
CA MET A 89 -20.10 -16.35 -13.77
C MET A 89 -21.15 -15.27 -13.47
N ASP A 90 -22.09 -15.55 -12.56
CA ASP A 90 -23.08 -14.59 -12.07
C ASP A 90 -22.48 -13.55 -11.10
N GLY A 91 -21.19 -13.65 -10.79
CA GLY A 91 -20.47 -12.78 -9.86
C GLY A 91 -20.56 -13.22 -8.40
N THR A 92 -21.30 -14.29 -8.10
CA THR A 92 -21.44 -14.81 -6.73
C THR A 92 -20.11 -15.38 -6.26
N THR A 93 -19.65 -14.96 -5.08
CA THR A 93 -18.46 -15.55 -4.45
C THR A 93 -18.79 -16.96 -3.97
N GLU A 94 -18.09 -17.95 -4.53
CA GLU A 94 -18.21 -19.34 -4.11
C GLU A 94 -17.29 -19.65 -2.94
N LYS A 95 -16.06 -19.12 -2.99
CA LYS A 95 -15.02 -19.42 -2.00
C LYS A 95 -14.07 -18.24 -1.85
N SER A 96 -13.57 -18.02 -0.63
CA SER A 96 -12.54 -17.02 -0.34
C SER A 96 -11.59 -17.58 0.72
N GLU A 97 -10.29 -17.62 0.42
CA GLU A 97 -9.27 -18.11 1.35
C GLU A 97 -8.11 -17.13 1.47
N THR A 98 -7.56 -17.00 2.68
CA THR A 98 -6.30 -16.28 2.92
C THR A 98 -5.15 -17.27 2.94
N VAL A 99 -4.15 -17.05 2.10
CA VAL A 99 -2.90 -17.80 2.03
C VAL A 99 -1.76 -16.93 2.52
N VAL A 100 -1.07 -17.37 3.56
CA VAL A 100 0.13 -16.68 4.06
C VAL A 100 1.31 -17.15 3.23
N SER A 101 2.22 -16.24 2.86
CA SER A 101 3.44 -16.61 2.14
C SER A 101 4.21 -17.70 2.91
N GLY A 102 4.32 -18.90 2.31
CA GLY A 102 4.96 -20.07 2.92
C GLY A 102 4.24 -21.42 2.72
N THR A 103 2.99 -21.44 2.25
CA THR A 103 2.24 -22.69 2.07
C THR A 103 1.49 -22.72 0.73
N SER A 104 1.92 -23.60 -0.19
CA SER A 104 1.09 -24.02 -1.31
C SER A 104 -0.13 -24.76 -0.76
N LYS A 105 -1.34 -24.25 -1.02
CA LYS A 105 -2.59 -24.89 -0.60
C LYS A 105 -3.49 -25.09 -1.81
N ALA A 106 -3.87 -26.34 -2.08
CA ALA A 106 -4.89 -26.66 -3.07
C ALA A 106 -6.26 -26.18 -2.56
N ILE A 107 -7.07 -25.56 -3.44
CA ILE A 107 -8.39 -25.00 -3.13
C ILE A 107 -9.50 -25.88 -3.69
#